data_AF-A0A1F8PSY3-F1
#
_entry.id   AF-A0A1F8PSY3-F1
#
_cell.length_a   1.000
_cell.length_b   1.000
_cell.length_c   1.000
_cell.angle_alpha   90.00
_cell.angle_beta   90.00
_cell.angle_gamma   90.00
#
_symmetry.space_group_name_H-M   'P 1'
#
loop_
_entity.id
_entity.type
_entity.pdbx_description
1 polymer ?
#
loop_
_entity_poly.entity_id
_entity_poly.type
_entity_poly.pdbx_seq_one_letter_code
_entity_poly.pdbx_strand_id
1 'polypeptide(L)'
;MNMQLEGPQPVYTVRPITPETEGAAATAMWLEIIFGIFSLLGVGHVYSGRTLLGIALMVGWWLYIIVATVLSTVTLGIGACLFLPIYIAVPIISGIQARTYMQKENGKGHWGTVALVGGGGCLLIIIVVGSLAALGILTAVVSQYNTR
;
A
#
# COMPACT_ATOMS: atom_id res chain seq x y z
N MET A 1 -21.85 -16.19 54.71
CA MET A 1 -22.46 -15.93 53.39
C MET A 1 -21.91 -14.60 52.93
N ASN A 2 -21.01 -14.62 51.96
CA ASN A 2 -20.28 -13.43 51.52
C ASN A 2 -20.92 -12.99 50.20
N MET A 3 -21.63 -11.87 50.23
CA MET A 3 -22.17 -11.24 49.01
C MET A 3 -21.01 -10.66 48.21
N GLN A 4 -20.67 -11.28 47.08
CA GLN A 4 -19.79 -10.68 46.08
C GLN A 4 -20.59 -9.61 45.33
N LEU A 5 -20.18 -8.35 45.50
CA LEU A 5 -20.63 -7.22 44.68
C LEU A 5 -20.21 -7.46 43.23
N GLU A 6 -21.15 -7.79 42.35
CA GLU A 6 -20.96 -7.75 40.91
C GLU A 6 -20.63 -6.31 40.50
N GLY A 7 -19.41 -6.10 40.01
CA GLY A 7 -18.96 -4.80 39.51
C GLY A 7 -19.78 -4.35 38.30
N PRO A 8 -19.81 -3.04 37.99
CA PRO A 8 -20.55 -2.49 36.86
C PRO A 8 -20.14 -3.21 35.56
N GLN A 9 -21.10 -3.82 34.88
CA GLN A 9 -20.87 -4.46 33.58
C GLN A 9 -20.46 -3.40 32.55
N PRO A 10 -19.40 -3.61 31.76
CA PRO A 10 -19.00 -2.67 30.72
C PRO A 10 -20.11 -2.57 29.67
N VAL A 11 -20.76 -1.41 29.60
CA VAL A 11 -21.75 -1.11 28.55
C VAL A 11 -20.98 -0.97 27.23
N TYR A 12 -21.07 -1.98 26.37
CA TYR A 12 -20.56 -1.91 25.00
C TYR A 12 -21.43 -0.94 24.19
N THR A 13 -20.98 0.31 24.08
CA THR A 13 -21.57 1.26 23.14
C THR A 13 -21.10 0.91 21.73
N VAL A 14 -21.96 0.23 20.96
CA VAL A 14 -21.74 0.07 19.52
C VAL A 14 -21.78 1.46 18.91
N ARG A 15 -20.62 1.97 18.47
CA ARG A 15 -20.53 3.28 17.83
C ARG A 15 -21.33 3.21 16.52
N PRO A 16 -22.39 4.00 16.35
CA PRO A 16 -23.18 3.96 15.13
C PRO A 16 -22.28 4.40 13.97
N ILE A 17 -22.13 3.52 12.97
CA ILE A 17 -21.41 3.85 11.75
C ILE A 17 -22.33 4.76 10.94
N THR A 18 -21.88 5.98 10.66
CA THR A 18 -22.67 6.90 9.84
C THR A 18 -22.57 6.50 8.37
N PRO A 19 -23.58 6.79 7.53
CA PRO A 19 -23.50 6.55 6.10
C PRO A 19 -22.28 7.22 5.43
N GLU A 20 -21.87 8.39 5.95
CA GLU A 20 -20.65 9.09 5.50
C GLU A 20 -19.39 8.26 5.75
N THR A 21 -19.25 7.68 6.95
CA THR A 21 -18.10 6.83 7.30
C THR A 21 -18.08 5.54 6.51
N GLU A 22 -19.24 4.92 6.25
CA GLU A 22 -19.29 3.72 5.40
C GLU A 22 -18.79 4.00 3.98
N GLY A 23 -19.23 5.11 3.39
CA GLY A 23 -18.78 5.54 2.06
C GLY A 23 -17.28 5.82 2.03
N ALA A 24 -16.75 6.53 3.03
CA ALA A 24 -15.31 6.80 3.13
C ALA A 24 -14.50 5.50 3.36
N ALA A 25 -14.99 4.57 4.18
CA ALA A 25 -14.33 3.29 4.40
C ALA A 25 -14.29 2.42 3.14
N ALA A 26 -15.37 2.40 2.35
CA ALA A 26 -15.39 1.74 1.04
C ALA A 26 -14.43 2.41 0.06
N THR A 27 -14.37 3.74 0.05
CA THR A 27 -13.42 4.50 -0.77
C THR A 27 -11.98 4.14 -0.42
N ALA A 28 -11.63 4.05 0.87
CA ALA A 28 -10.30 3.64 1.32
C ALA A 28 -9.90 2.25 0.79
N MET A 29 -10.84 1.29 0.82
CA MET A 29 -10.62 -0.06 0.28
C MET A 29 -10.38 -0.05 -1.23
N TRP A 30 -11.23 0.66 -1.97
CA TRP A 30 -11.10 0.74 -3.43
C TRP A 30 -9.82 1.43 -3.86
N LEU A 31 -9.43 2.51 -3.17
CA LEU A 31 -8.15 3.18 -3.40
C LEU A 31 -7.00 2.18 -3.23
N GLU A 32 -6.97 1.42 -2.14
CA GLU A 32 -5.90 0.45 -1.88
C GLU A 32 -5.83 -0.65 -2.94
N ILE A 33 -6.96 -1.20 -3.38
CA ILE A 33 -7.02 -2.29 -4.35
C ILE A 33 -6.59 -1.80 -5.74
N ILE A 34 -7.21 -0.72 -6.23
CA ILE A 34 -6.96 -0.20 -7.57
C ILE A 34 -5.53 0.30 -7.65
N PHE A 35 -5.13 1.19 -6.73
CA PHE A 35 -3.78 1.74 -6.73
C PHE A 35 -2.73 0.69 -6.38
N GLY A 36 -3.02 -0.28 -5.52
CA GLY A 36 -2.13 -1.41 -5.22
C GLY A 36 -1.78 -2.24 -6.47
N ILE A 37 -2.76 -2.51 -7.35
CA ILE A 37 -2.53 -3.18 -8.63
C ILE A 37 -1.65 -2.33 -9.56
N PHE A 38 -1.76 -1.00 -9.49
CA PHE A 38 -0.88 -0.05 -10.19
C PHE A 38 0.39 0.32 -9.42
N SER A 39 0.86 -0.55 -8.50
CA SER A 39 2.10 -0.37 -7.73
C SER A 39 2.08 0.76 -6.68
N LEU A 40 0.93 1.32 -6.36
CA LEU A 40 0.73 2.37 -5.35
C LEU A 40 -0.05 1.81 -4.15
N LEU A 41 0.41 0.68 -3.61
CA LEU A 41 -0.11 0.07 -2.39
C LEU A 41 0.12 1.04 -1.21
N GLY A 42 -0.84 1.20 -0.31
CA GLY A 42 -0.77 2.09 0.86
C GLY A 42 -1.59 3.38 0.74
N VAL A 43 -2.12 3.72 -0.45
CA VAL A 43 -2.94 4.93 -0.67
C VAL A 43 -4.22 4.94 0.17
N GLY A 44 -4.88 3.78 0.33
CA GLY A 44 -6.06 3.66 1.19
C GLY A 44 -5.74 3.90 2.66
N HIS A 45 -4.55 3.47 3.11
CA HIS A 45 -4.05 3.78 4.45
C HIS A 45 -3.76 5.27 4.63
N VAL A 46 -3.15 5.94 3.64
CA VAL A 46 -2.95 7.40 3.65
C VAL A 46 -4.29 8.13 3.71
N TYR A 47 -5.26 7.71 2.89
CA TYR A 47 -6.61 8.27 2.88
C TYR A 47 -7.27 8.15 4.25
N SER A 48 -7.06 7.02 4.94
CA SER A 48 -7.58 6.79 6.28
C SER A 48 -6.90 7.61 7.40
N GLY A 49 -5.89 8.42 7.07
CA GLY A 49 -5.11 9.20 8.03
C GLY A 49 -3.88 8.47 8.58
N ARG A 50 -3.62 7.22 8.15
CA ARG A 50 -2.46 6.42 8.56
C ARG A 50 -1.30 6.63 7.57
N THR A 51 -0.87 7.88 7.41
CA THR A 51 0.11 8.28 6.40
C THR A 51 1.42 7.50 6.49
N LEU A 52 1.97 7.35 7.70
CA LEU A 52 3.24 6.65 7.91
C LEU A 52 3.16 5.17 7.50
N LEU A 53 2.07 4.48 7.88
CA LEU A 53 1.86 3.09 7.49
C LEU A 53 1.66 2.97 5.97
N GLY A 54 0.88 3.88 5.37
CA GLY A 54 0.67 3.89 3.93
C GLY A 54 1.97 4.07 3.16
N ILE A 55 2.85 4.98 3.59
CA ILE A 55 4.18 5.16 2.97
C ILE A 55 5.04 3.91 3.14
N ALA A 56 5.07 3.30 4.33
CA ALA A 56 5.84 2.09 4.58
C ALA A 56 5.38 0.92 3.70
N LEU A 57 4.05 0.76 3.55
CA LEU A 57 3.44 -0.22 2.65
C LEU A 57 3.80 0.05 1.19
N MET A 58 3.81 1.31 0.77
CA MET A 58 4.17 1.70 -0.59
C MET A 58 5.62 1.36 -0.93
N VAL A 59 6.56 1.71 -0.05
CA VAL A 59 7.98 1.37 -0.22
C VAL A 59 8.19 -0.14 -0.18
N GLY A 60 7.55 -0.83 0.77
CA GLY A 60 7.60 -2.29 0.86
C GLY A 60 7.06 -2.97 -0.40
N TRP A 61 6.01 -2.42 -1.00
CA TRP A 61 5.44 -2.94 -2.25
C TRP A 61 6.37 -2.80 -3.43
N TRP A 62 7.07 -1.67 -3.55
CA TRP A 62 8.07 -1.50 -4.62
C TRP A 62 9.23 -2.46 -4.47
N LEU A 63 9.73 -2.67 -3.25
CA LEU A 63 10.75 -3.69 -2.98
C LEU A 63 10.27 -5.09 -3.35
N TYR A 64 9.03 -5.42 -2.99
CA TYR A 64 8.41 -6.69 -3.37
C TYR A 64 8.36 -6.86 -4.90
N ILE A 65 7.91 -5.85 -5.64
CA ILE A 65 7.87 -5.88 -7.11
C ILE A 65 9.26 -6.11 -7.68
N ILE A 66 10.27 -5.36 -7.23
CA ILE A 66 11.65 -5.50 -7.70
C ILE A 66 12.15 -6.93 -7.49
N VAL A 67 11.99 -7.46 -6.27
CA VAL A 67 12.44 -8.83 -5.93
C VAL A 67 11.67 -9.87 -6.74
N ALA A 68 10.35 -9.75 -6.84
CA ALA A 68 9.52 -10.67 -7.60
C ALA A 68 9.88 -10.67 -9.09
N THR A 69 10.16 -9.50 -9.69
CA THR A 69 10.60 -9.37 -11.08
C THR A 69 11.99 -9.97 -11.29
N VAL A 70 12.95 -9.71 -10.40
CA VAL A 70 14.31 -10.29 -10.50
C VAL A 70 14.27 -11.81 -10.36
N LEU A 71 13.55 -12.35 -9.38
CA LEU A 71 13.45 -13.80 -9.22
C LEU A 71 12.68 -14.45 -10.37
N SER A 72 11.61 -13.82 -10.87
CA SER A 72 10.87 -14.33 -12.02
C SER A 72 11.72 -14.33 -13.27
N THR A 73 12.54 -13.30 -13.51
CA THR A 73 13.44 -13.25 -14.69
C THR A 73 14.55 -14.28 -14.60
N VAL A 74 15.18 -14.45 -13.43
CA VAL A 74 16.22 -15.49 -13.21
C VAL A 74 15.66 -16.91 -13.37
N THR A 75 14.39 -17.13 -13.00
CA THR A 75 13.71 -18.43 -13.13
C THR A 75 12.97 -18.62 -14.45
N LEU A 76 13.20 -17.76 -15.45
CA LEU A 76 12.54 -17.78 -16.76
C LEU A 76 11.00 -17.77 -16.68
N GLY A 77 10.44 -17.13 -15.66
CA GLY A 77 9.01 -16.91 -15.47
C GLY A 77 8.32 -17.90 -14.54
N ILE A 78 8.98 -18.99 -14.11
CA ILE A 78 8.37 -19.97 -13.19
C ILE A 78 8.03 -19.31 -11.84
N GLY A 79 8.89 -18.42 -11.35
CA GLY A 79 8.63 -17.64 -10.13
C GLY A 79 7.36 -16.81 -10.21
N ALA A 80 6.95 -16.35 -11.39
CA ALA A 80 5.77 -15.50 -11.54
C ALA A 80 4.48 -16.23 -11.11
N CYS A 81 4.41 -17.55 -11.28
CA CYS A 81 3.27 -18.36 -10.83
C CYS A 81 3.06 -18.31 -9.30
N LEU A 82 4.14 -18.11 -8.53
CA LEU A 82 4.09 -17.98 -7.07
C LEU A 82 3.83 -16.53 -6.63
N PHE A 83 4.40 -15.55 -7.34
CA PHE A 83 4.27 -14.14 -6.98
C PHE A 83 2.96 -13.50 -7.45
N LEU A 84 2.35 -13.98 -8.53
CA LEU A 84 1.08 -13.47 -9.04
C LEU A 84 -0.08 -13.55 -8.02
N PRO A 85 -0.36 -14.69 -7.36
CA PRO A 85 -1.44 -14.74 -6.36
C PRO A 85 -1.16 -13.81 -5.18
N ILE A 86 0.09 -13.67 -4.75
CA ILE A 86 0.50 -12.73 -3.70
C ILE A 86 0.27 -11.29 -4.15
N TYR A 87 0.58 -10.98 -5.43
CA TYR A 87 0.38 -9.66 -6.02
C TYR A 87 -1.08 -9.20 -5.94
N ILE A 88 -2.04 -10.12 -6.07
CA ILE A 88 -3.47 -9.82 -5.98
C ILE A 88 -3.99 -9.87 -4.54
N ALA A 89 -3.52 -10.84 -3.73
CA ALA A 89 -4.00 -11.02 -2.37
C ALA A 89 -3.63 -9.86 -1.44
N VAL A 90 -2.41 -9.33 -1.56
CA VAL A 90 -1.89 -8.28 -0.66
C VAL A 90 -2.71 -6.98 -0.74
N PRO A 91 -3.00 -6.39 -1.93
CA PRO A 91 -3.87 -5.21 -2.04
C PRO A 91 -5.28 -5.43 -1.45
N ILE A 92 -5.85 -6.62 -1.62
CA ILE A 92 -7.18 -6.94 -1.09
C ILE A 92 -7.15 -6.97 0.45
N ILE A 93 -6.19 -7.68 1.03
CA ILE A 93 -6.05 -7.79 2.49
C ILE A 93 -5.75 -6.41 3.09
N SER A 94 -4.87 -5.63 2.47
CA SER A 94 -4.56 -4.25 2.86
C SER A 94 -5.80 -3.36 2.81
N GLY A 95 -6.59 -3.44 1.73
CA GLY A 95 -7.80 -2.63 1.55
C GLY A 95 -8.87 -2.93 2.59
N ILE A 96 -9.03 -4.19 2.99
CA ILE A 96 -9.93 -4.58 4.08
C ILE A 96 -9.46 -3.94 5.41
N GLN A 97 -8.15 -3.95 5.69
CA GLN A 97 -7.61 -3.32 6.91
C GLN A 97 -7.82 -1.80 6.92
N ALA A 98 -7.63 -1.12 5.78
CA ALA A 98 -7.90 0.30 5.65
C ALA A 98 -9.39 0.63 5.91
N ARG A 99 -10.31 -0.18 5.36
CA ARG A 99 -11.76 -0.05 5.62
C ARG A 99 -12.10 -0.24 7.09
N THR A 100 -11.61 -1.31 7.72
CA THR A 100 -11.90 -1.61 9.12
C THR A 100 -11.39 -0.49 10.03
N TYR A 101 -10.23 0.09 9.71
CA TYR A 101 -9.72 1.24 10.46
C TYR A 101 -10.63 2.47 10.35
N MET A 102 -11.08 2.80 9.14
CA MET A 102 -12.00 3.92 8.91
C MET A 102 -13.32 3.77 9.68
N GLN A 103 -13.87 2.56 9.74
CA GLN A 103 -15.08 2.25 10.51
C GLN A 103 -14.86 2.40 12.02
N LYS A 104 -13.68 2.03 12.54
CA LYS A 104 -13.34 2.17 13.96
C LYS A 104 -13.19 3.63 14.37
N GLU A 105 -12.54 4.44 13.54
CA GLU A 105 -12.23 5.83 13.86
C GLU A 105 -13.33 6.83 13.46
N ASN A 106 -14.39 6.39 12.78
CA ASN A 106 -15.37 7.29 12.14
C ASN A 106 -14.69 8.34 11.23
N GLY A 107 -13.67 7.91 10.48
CA GLY A 107 -12.90 8.78 9.61
C GLY A 107 -13.70 9.28 8.40
N LYS A 108 -13.44 10.52 7.97
CA LYS A 108 -14.05 11.14 6.77
C LYS A 108 -13.15 11.12 5.53
N GLY A 109 -11.92 10.65 5.68
CA GLY A 109 -10.93 10.51 4.60
C GLY A 109 -10.23 11.81 4.24
N HIS A 110 -8.94 11.73 3.94
CA HIS A 110 -8.09 12.91 3.66
C HIS A 110 -7.51 12.87 2.25
N TRP A 111 -8.22 13.48 1.30
CA TRP A 111 -7.79 13.56 -0.11
C TRP A 111 -6.53 14.41 -0.33
N GLY A 112 -6.31 15.44 0.49
CA GLY A 112 -5.10 16.29 0.38
C GLY A 112 -3.81 15.50 0.59
N THR A 113 -3.80 14.62 1.60
CA THR A 113 -2.66 13.75 1.89
C THR A 113 -2.47 12.69 0.80
N VAL A 114 -3.57 12.17 0.26
CA VAL A 114 -3.52 11.21 -0.86
C VAL A 114 -2.90 11.84 -2.10
N ALA A 115 -3.28 13.07 -2.46
CA ALA A 115 -2.71 13.77 -3.61
C ALA A 115 -1.20 14.00 -3.44
N LEU A 116 -0.77 14.39 -2.22
CA LEU A 116 0.63 14.59 -1.90
C LEU A 116 1.44 13.29 -1.99
N VAL A 117 0.96 12.21 -1.36
CA VAL A 117 1.68 10.94 -1.30
C VAL A 117 1.62 10.19 -2.65
N GLY A 118 0.44 10.16 -3.29
CA GLY A 118 0.27 9.54 -4.60
C GLY A 118 1.07 10.26 -5.69
N GLY A 119 1.02 11.59 -5.73
CA GLY A 119 1.81 12.40 -6.66
C GLY A 119 3.31 12.28 -6.41
N GLY A 120 3.74 12.35 -5.14
CA GLY A 120 5.14 12.18 -4.76
C GLY A 120 5.69 10.77 -5.02
N GLY A 121 4.87 9.74 -4.84
CA GLY A 121 5.23 8.34 -5.09
C GLY A 121 5.55 8.08 -6.56
N CYS A 122 4.69 8.52 -7.48
CA CYS A 122 4.94 8.41 -8.91
C CYS A 122 6.21 9.16 -9.35
N LEU A 123 6.41 10.37 -8.83
CA LEU A 123 7.61 11.17 -9.12
C LEU A 123 8.88 10.43 -8.68
N LEU A 124 8.88 9.83 -7.49
CA LEU A 124 10.01 9.04 -6.99
C LEU A 124 10.33 7.85 -7.89
N ILE A 125 9.32 7.07 -8.32
CA ILE A 125 9.52 5.96 -9.26
C ILE A 125 10.13 6.47 -10.56
N ILE A 126 9.60 7.53 -11.15
CA ILE A 126 10.08 8.07 -12.42
C ILE A 126 11.56 8.48 -12.30
N ILE A 127 11.93 9.12 -11.18
CA ILE A 127 13.32 9.51 -10.91
C ILE A 127 14.22 8.28 -10.77
N VAL A 128 13.81 7.27 -10.00
CA VAL A 128 14.59 6.04 -9.77
C VAL A 128 14.77 5.26 -11.08
N VAL A 129 13.70 5.04 -11.84
CA VAL A 129 13.77 4.32 -13.11
C VAL A 129 14.59 5.11 -14.14
N GLY A 130 14.38 6.43 -14.23
CA GLY A 130 15.12 7.29 -15.14
C GLY A 130 16.62 7.33 -14.83
N SER A 131 17.00 7.40 -13.55
CA SER A 131 18.40 7.39 -13.13
C SER A 131 19.09 6.03 -13.37
N LEU A 132 18.41 4.92 -13.08
CA LEU A 132 18.94 3.58 -13.39
C LEU A 132 19.13 3.37 -14.89
N ALA A 133 18.18 3.80 -15.72
CA ALA A 133 18.30 3.74 -17.17
C ALA A 133 19.48 4.61 -17.68
N ALA A 134 19.63 5.82 -17.16
CA ALA A 134 20.74 6.71 -17.52
C ALA A 134 22.11 6.11 -17.15
N LEU A 135 22.23 5.49 -15.97
CA LEU A 135 23.47 4.81 -15.54
C LEU A 135 23.75 3.55 -16.37
N GLY A 136 22.73 2.78 -16.72
CA GLY A 136 22.87 1.62 -17.62
C GLY A 136 23.35 2.01 -19.03
N ILE A 137 22.80 3.10 -19.58
CA ILE A 137 23.25 3.64 -20.87
C ILE A 137 24.69 4.16 -20.77
N LEU A 138 25.02 4.91 -19.71
CA LEU A 138 26.37 5.45 -19.51
C LEU A 138 27.42 4.34 -19.41
N THR A 139 27.14 3.28 -18.65
CA THR A 139 28.05 2.12 -18.52
C THR A 139 28.23 1.37 -19.83
N ALA A 140 27.17 1.20 -20.61
CA ALA A 140 27.26 0.61 -21.95
C ALA A 140 28.11 1.46 -22.91
N VAL A 141 27.93 2.79 -22.89
CA VAL A 141 28.72 3.71 -23.72
C VAL A 141 30.20 3.72 -23.30
N VAL A 142 30.50 3.80 -22.00
CA VAL A 142 31.88 3.74 -21.48
C VAL A 142 32.55 2.41 -21.84
N SER A 143 31.82 1.29 -21.76
CA SER A 143 32.32 -0.03 -22.18
C SER A 143 32.70 -0.06 -23.67
N GLN A 144 31.88 0.54 -24.54
CA GLN A 144 32.20 0.66 -25.98
C GLN A 144 33.40 1.55 -26.26
N TYR A 145 33.62 2.60 -25.46
CA TYR A 145 34.80 3.47 -25.60
C TYR A 145 36.09 2.78 -25.13
N ASN A 146 36.04 1.95 -24.09
CA ASN A 146 37.22 1.27 -23.54
C ASN A 146 37.66 0.04 -24.36
N THR A 147 36.85 -0.41 -25.32
CA THR A 147 37.16 -1.55 -26.21
C THR A 147 37.67 -1.12 -27.59
N ARG A 148 37.80 0.19 -27.85
CA ARG A 148 38.46 0.76 -29.02
C ARG A 148 39.82 1.34 -28.63
#